data_AF-A0A1H8JU53-F1
#
_entry.id   AF-A0A1H8JU53-F1
#
_cell.length_a   1.000
_cell.length_b   1.000
_cell.length_c   1.000
_cell.angle_alpha   90.00
_cell.angle_beta   90.00
_cell.angle_gamma   90.00
#
_symmetry.space_group_name_H-M   'P 1'
#
loop_
_entity.id
_entity.type
_entity.pdbx_description
1 polymer ?
#
loop_
_entity_poly.entity_id
_entity_poly.type
_entity_poly.pdbx_seq_one_letter_code
_entity_poly.pdbx_strand_id
1 'polypeptide(L)'
;MFAKAKYREPLSQRDGALFLTDGGIETTLIFQDGFDLPYFAAFDLLRDAKGRAALMRYYERYIAIAKADRMGFVLESPTWRARAD
;
A
#
# COMPACT_ATOMS: atom_id res chain seq x y z
N MET A 1 -17.38 -11.32 26.34
CA MET A 1 -16.04 -10.75 26.56
C MET A 1 -15.32 -10.78 25.20
N PHE A 2 -14.98 -9.65 24.60
CA PHE A 2 -14.32 -9.64 23.28
C PHE A 2 -12.86 -10.07 23.43
N ALA A 3 -12.39 -10.94 22.53
CA ALA A 3 -10.99 -11.33 22.49
C ALA A 3 -10.12 -10.12 22.17
N LYS A 4 -9.05 -9.92 22.95
CA LYS A 4 -8.08 -8.86 22.74
C LYS A 4 -7.26 -9.18 21.47
N ALA A 5 -7.08 -8.20 20.57
CA ALA A 5 -6.31 -8.40 19.34
C ALA A 5 -4.86 -8.83 19.64
N LYS A 6 -4.34 -9.80 18.89
CA LYS A 6 -3.02 -10.45 19.10
C LYS A 6 -1.85 -9.47 19.28
N TYR A 7 -1.90 -8.33 18.61
CA TYR A 7 -0.82 -7.32 18.59
C TYR A 7 -1.21 -5.99 19.27
N ARG A 8 -2.20 -6.01 20.18
CA ARG A 8 -2.68 -4.77 20.82
C ARG A 8 -1.65 -4.08 21.71
N GLU A 9 -0.81 -4.85 22.40
CA GLU A 9 0.21 -4.33 23.31
C GLU A 9 1.63 -4.36 22.70
N PRO A 10 2.10 -5.49 22.13
CA PRO A 10 3.39 -5.52 21.45
C PRO A 10 3.22 -5.08 19.99
N LEU A 11 3.04 -3.77 19.78
CA LEU A 11 3.05 -3.22 18.43
C LEU A 11 4.47 -3.37 17.86
N SER A 12 4.59 -4.06 16.74
CA SER A 12 5.89 -4.32 16.07
C SER A 12 6.69 -3.05 15.77
N GLN A 13 6.01 -1.91 15.66
CA GLN A 13 6.62 -0.59 15.42
C GLN A 13 7.38 -0.04 16.63
N ARG A 14 7.10 -0.54 17.85
CA ARG A 14 7.68 -0.04 19.11
C ARG A 14 8.97 -0.76 19.52
N ASP A 15 9.28 -1.90 18.90
CA ASP A 15 10.39 -2.77 19.29
C ASP A 15 11.68 -2.49 18.49
N GLY A 16 11.79 -1.32 17.84
CA GLY A 16 12.98 -0.91 17.09
C GLY A 16 13.20 -1.65 15.77
N ALA A 17 12.23 -2.45 15.31
CA ALA A 17 12.29 -3.13 14.02
C ALA A 17 12.26 -2.11 12.87
N LEU A 18 12.97 -2.43 11.78
CA LEU A 18 12.93 -1.64 10.55
C LEU A 18 11.71 -2.03 9.71
N PHE A 19 11.07 -1.01 9.15
CA PHE A 19 9.94 -1.15 8.24
C PHE A 19 10.27 -0.46 6.92
N LEU A 20 10.03 -1.17 5.83
CA LEU A 20 10.05 -0.60 4.49
C LEU A 20 8.73 0.13 4.25
N THR A 21 8.80 1.29 3.60
CA THR A 21 7.63 1.95 2.99
C THR A 21 7.64 1.68 1.48
N ASP A 22 6.50 1.87 0.84
CA ASP A 22 6.47 1.90 -0.62
C ASP A 22 7.06 3.20 -1.19
N GLY A 23 7.04 3.33 -2.52
CA GLY A 23 7.46 4.51 -3.25
C GLY A 23 6.28 5.33 -3.76
N GLY A 24 6.44 5.94 -4.93
CA GLY A 24 5.36 6.70 -5.59
C GLY A 24 4.42 5.78 -6.36
N ILE A 25 3.24 5.51 -5.79
CA ILE A 25 2.24 4.63 -6.40
C ILE A 25 1.71 5.20 -7.71
N GLU A 26 1.29 6.46 -7.72
CA GLU A 26 0.74 7.10 -8.92
C GLU A 26 1.77 7.23 -10.03
N THR A 27 3.01 7.63 -9.70
CA THR A 27 4.11 7.73 -10.66
C THR A 27 4.40 6.38 -11.30
N THR A 28 4.41 5.30 -10.51
CA THR A 28 4.63 3.96 -11.04
C THR A 28 3.47 3.54 -11.96
N LEU A 29 2.23 3.74 -11.51
CA LEU A 29 1.04 3.38 -12.28
C LEU A 29 0.96 4.12 -13.62
N ILE A 30 1.32 5.41 -13.65
CA ILE A 30 1.31 6.23 -14.87
C ILE A 30 2.46 5.83 -15.79
N PHE A 31 3.70 5.88 -15.31
CA PHE A 31 4.87 5.80 -16.19
C PHE A 31 5.33 4.38 -16.50
N GLN A 32 5.06 3.42 -15.62
CA GLN A 32 5.48 2.02 -15.80
C GLN A 32 4.31 1.15 -16.25
N ASP A 33 3.12 1.36 -15.68
CA ASP A 33 1.97 0.50 -15.93
C ASP A 33 0.96 1.10 -16.94
N GLY A 34 1.18 2.35 -17.37
CA GLY A 34 0.41 3.00 -18.45
C GLY A 34 -1.02 3.38 -18.09
N PHE A 35 -1.33 3.57 -16.81
CA PHE A 35 -2.64 4.03 -16.37
C PHE A 35 -2.78 5.54 -16.55
N ASP A 36 -3.94 5.96 -17.05
CA ASP A 36 -4.37 7.35 -16.93
C ASP A 36 -5.01 7.55 -15.55
N LEU A 37 -4.46 8.47 -14.77
CA LEU A 37 -4.93 8.81 -13.42
C LEU A 37 -5.32 10.28 -13.38
N PRO A 38 -6.57 10.64 -13.72
CA PRO A 38 -7.07 11.99 -13.58
C PRO A 38 -6.80 12.54 -12.18
N TYR A 39 -6.33 13.79 -12.11
CA TYR A 39 -5.95 14.46 -10.87
C TYR A 39 -4.88 13.74 -10.03
N PHE A 40 -4.15 12.81 -10.64
CA PHE A 40 -3.15 11.98 -9.96
C PHE A 40 -3.81 11.16 -8.83
N ALA A 41 -5.02 10.65 -9.06
CA ALA A 41 -5.82 9.97 -8.04
C ALA A 41 -5.89 8.46 -8.32
N ALA A 42 -5.16 7.66 -7.53
CA ALA A 42 -5.16 6.20 -7.69
C ALA A 42 -6.41 5.50 -7.12
N PHE A 43 -7.21 6.17 -6.27
CA PHE A 43 -8.37 5.54 -5.63
C PHE A 43 -9.43 5.07 -6.64
N ASP A 44 -9.54 5.71 -7.81
CA ASP A 44 -10.51 5.33 -8.84
C ASP A 44 -10.26 3.94 -9.41
N LEU A 45 -9.01 3.45 -9.36
CA LEU A 45 -8.65 2.08 -9.75
C LEU A 45 -9.32 1.01 -8.86
N LEU A 46 -9.83 1.38 -7.69
CA LEU A 46 -10.57 0.45 -6.82
C LEU A 46 -11.96 0.10 -7.36
N ARG A 47 -12.47 0.79 -8.38
CA ARG A 47 -13.81 0.59 -8.95
C ARG A 47 -13.93 -0.69 -9.77
N ASP A 48 -12.84 -1.18 -10.35
CA ASP A 48 -12.85 -2.35 -11.22
C ASP A 48 -11.73 -3.36 -10.91
N ALA A 49 -11.84 -4.54 -11.51
CA ALA A 49 -10.91 -5.65 -11.26
C ALA A 49 -9.50 -5.39 -11.83
N LYS A 50 -9.38 -4.68 -12.95
CA LYS A 50 -8.09 -4.39 -13.60
C LYS A 50 -7.27 -3.42 -12.74
N GLY A 51 -7.91 -2.36 -12.26
CA GLY A 51 -7.30 -1.37 -11.38
C GLY A 51 -6.87 -1.99 -10.05
N ARG A 52 -7.74 -2.79 -9.41
CA ARG A 52 -7.39 -3.54 -8.19
C ARG A 52 -6.19 -4.47 -8.40
N ALA A 53 -6.16 -5.18 -9.52
CA ALA A 53 -5.03 -6.05 -9.85
C ALA A 53 -3.72 -5.26 -10.04
N ALA A 54 -3.77 -4.04 -10.60
CA ALA A 54 -2.60 -3.18 -10.72
C ALA A 54 -2.09 -2.70 -9.37
N LEU A 55 -3.00 -2.25 -8.49
CA LEU A 55 -2.65 -1.87 -7.11
C LEU A 55 -2.02 -3.06 -6.35
N MET A 56 -2.59 -4.26 -6.47
CA MET A 56 -2.01 -5.47 -5.86
C MET A 56 -0.59 -5.72 -6.36
N ARG A 57 -0.36 -5.72 -7.68
CA ARG A 57 0.99 -5.89 -8.26
C ARG A 57 1.97 -4.82 -7.80
N TYR A 58 1.51 -3.58 -7.64
CA TYR A 58 2.34 -2.51 -7.08
C TYR A 58 2.82 -2.85 -5.68
N TYR A 59 1.91 -3.19 -4.76
CA TYR A 59 2.28 -3.52 -3.38
C TYR A 59 3.09 -4.82 -3.25
N GLU A 60 2.77 -5.84 -4.04
CA GLU A 60 3.48 -7.13 -4.04
C GLU A 60 4.98 -6.97 -4.34
N ARG A 61 5.35 -6.02 -5.20
CA ARG A 61 6.77 -5.70 -5.48
C ARG A 61 7.50 -5.24 -4.21
N TYR A 62 6.93 -4.31 -3.46
CA TYR A 62 7.54 -3.82 -2.21
C TYR A 62 7.50 -4.86 -1.10
N ILE A 63 6.42 -5.64 -1.00
CA ILE A 63 6.31 -6.75 -0.05
C ILE A 63 7.42 -7.79 -0.31
N ALA A 64 7.74 -8.08 -1.58
CA ALA A 64 8.82 -9.00 -1.92
C ALA A 64 10.19 -8.47 -1.44
N ILE A 65 10.45 -7.17 -1.59
CA ILE A 65 11.68 -6.52 -1.09
C ILE A 65 11.75 -6.60 0.44
N ALA A 66 10.69 -6.19 1.14
CA ALA A 66 10.63 -6.26 2.61
C ALA A 66 10.87 -7.69 3.12
N LYS A 67 10.31 -8.70 2.44
CA LYS A 67 10.55 -10.12 2.77
C LYS A 67 12.00 -10.53 2.56
N ALA A 68 12.61 -10.16 1.43
CA ALA A 68 14.01 -10.49 1.12
C ALA A 68 14.96 -9.95 2.20
N ASP A 69 14.67 -8.75 2.70
CA ASP A 69 15.50 -8.07 3.71
C ASP A 69 15.05 -8.32 5.16
N ARG A 70 14.03 -9.17 5.37
CA ARG A 70 13.44 -9.51 6.68
C ARG A 70 12.98 -8.27 7.47
N MET A 71 12.42 -7.30 6.77
CA MET A 71 11.84 -6.08 7.34
C MET A 71 10.33 -6.20 7.48
N GLY A 72 9.76 -5.38 8.37
CA GLY A 72 8.33 -5.08 8.31
C GLY A 72 7.99 -4.25 7.08
N PHE A 73 6.71 -4.08 6.77
CA PHE A 73 6.25 -3.24 5.68
C PHE A 73 5.07 -2.38 6.12
N VAL A 74 5.13 -1.08 5.82
CA VAL A 74 4.00 -0.16 5.99
C VAL A 74 3.30 -0.03 4.65
N LEU A 75 2.07 -0.52 4.59
CA LEU A 75 1.22 -0.45 3.40
C LEU A 75 0.43 0.86 3.44
N GLU A 76 0.80 1.82 2.61
CA GLU A 76 0.03 3.05 2.44
C GLU A 76 -1.18 2.84 1.54
N SER A 77 -2.27 3.56 1.79
CA SER A 77 -3.51 3.45 1.02
C SER A 77 -3.52 4.37 -0.20
N PRO A 78 -4.16 4.00 -1.33
CA PRO A 78 -4.20 4.82 -2.54
C PRO A 78 -5.26 5.93 -2.45
N THR A 79 -5.37 6.59 -1.29
CA THR A 79 -6.48 7.50 -0.93
C THR A 79 -6.13 8.97 -1.10
N TRP A 80 -5.02 9.29 -1.77
CA TRP A 80 -4.72 10.67 -2.13
C TRP A 80 -5.91 11.27 -2.90
N ARG A 81 -6.43 12.39 -2.39
CA ARG A 81 -7.64 13.09 -2.88
C ARG A 81 -8.93 12.26 -2.86
N ALA A 82 -8.97 11.13 -2.16
CA ALA A 82 -10.22 10.40 -1.95
C ALA A 82 -11.10 11.18 -0.96
N ARG A 83 -12.04 11.94 -1.50
CA ARG A 83 -12.99 12.76 -0.75
C ARG A 83 -14.32 12.84 -1.52
N ALA A 84 -15.42 13.11 -0.82
CA ALA A 84 -16.76 13.10 -1.42
C ALA A 84 -17.14 14.45 -2.08
N ASP A 85 -16.34 15.49 -1.88
CA ASP A 85 -16.54 16.89 -2.29
C ASP A 85 -15.80 17.33 -3.56
#